data_AF-A0A8B9RBS7-F1
#
_entry.id   AF-A0A8B9RBS7-F1
#
_cell.length_a   1.000
_cell.length_b   1.000
_cell.length_c   1.000
_cell.angle_alpha   90.00
_cell.angle_beta   90.00
_cell.angle_gamma   90.00
#
_symmetry.space_group_name_H-M   'P 1'
#
loop_
_entity.id
_entity.type
_entity.pdbx_description
1 polymer ?
#
loop_
_entity_poly.entity_id
_entity_poly.type
_entity_poly.pdbx_seq_one_letter_code
_entity_poly.pdbx_strand_id
1 'polypeptide(L)'
;MLSARLFCGKKENRTTFTELLDVAELEISGNTIIFALFKNVYNIRAVCVYKMSEIERIFNSAKFKDPKDSISQNPGECVSNSQSLHATVLKFMEQRPEMEEWILPESDPLVFRHHLYSHLQVDNVNNKDVLLMTLENGRIHKVLKEENGHFIIAEYLPFDKKTHIHSMLLDRSEKMLYVSNSSQVVTINLRDCNHYGDAFNACGMANDPYCSCKNSSGASAEGVRSEDHFFSADAGGPSIQRLSSSPSSPDLIPRHSKYYLTCPTLSKHASYTWIRDNKTVSECVSTEEQCLLLIESMSKKDEGCYVCQATEQEQSWTVTSNLLVENGASHLRVAPAVMTCLLLLISMIVF
;
A
#
# COMPACT_ATOMS: atom_id res chain seq x y z
N MET A 1 -27.33 -28.20 0.85
CA MET A 1 -26.17 -27.29 1.09
C MET A 1 -26.45 -26.54 2.38
N LEU A 2 -25.47 -26.42 3.26
CA LEU A 2 -25.59 -25.61 4.48
C LEU A 2 -25.15 -24.18 4.20
N SER A 3 -25.66 -23.22 4.97
CA SER A 3 -25.20 -21.84 4.94
C SER A 3 -25.19 -21.23 6.34
N ALA A 4 -24.33 -20.25 6.57
CA ALA A 4 -24.27 -19.47 7.80
C ALA A 4 -24.00 -18.00 7.44
N ARG A 5 -24.35 -17.07 8.34
CA ARG A 5 -24.08 -15.64 8.14
C ARG A 5 -22.71 -15.28 8.66
N LEU A 6 -21.91 -14.61 7.84
CA LEU A 6 -20.73 -13.89 8.29
C LEU A 6 -21.16 -12.55 8.87
N PHE A 7 -20.75 -12.27 10.11
CA PHE A 7 -20.83 -10.93 10.68
C PHE A 7 -19.56 -10.17 10.35
N CYS A 8 -19.68 -8.95 9.81
CA CYS A 8 -18.56 -8.01 9.75
C CYS A 8 -19.02 -6.64 10.25
N GLY A 9 -18.42 -6.15 11.34
CA GLY A 9 -18.86 -4.92 11.97
C GLY A 9 -18.37 -4.75 13.40
N LYS A 10 -18.72 -3.62 14.00
CA LYS A 10 -18.40 -3.29 15.40
C LYS A 10 -19.70 -3.02 16.15
N LYS A 11 -20.04 -3.89 17.10
CA LYS A 11 -21.32 -3.84 17.84
C LYS A 11 -21.50 -2.51 18.60
N GLU A 12 -20.42 -2.00 19.19
CA GLU A 12 -20.40 -0.77 19.99
C GLU A 12 -20.87 0.46 19.18
N ASN A 13 -20.36 0.61 17.96
CA ASN A 13 -20.65 1.76 17.09
C ASN A 13 -21.81 1.50 16.13
N ARG A 14 -22.48 0.34 16.22
CA ARG A 14 -23.56 -0.10 15.31
C ARG A 14 -23.17 -0.07 13.83
N THR A 15 -21.88 -0.19 13.52
CA THR A 15 -21.38 -0.24 12.15
C THR A 15 -21.39 -1.67 11.65
N THR A 16 -22.03 -1.93 10.52
CA THR A 16 -22.06 -3.25 9.87
C THR A 16 -21.71 -3.14 8.40
N PHE A 17 -21.09 -4.19 7.88
CA PHE A 17 -20.71 -4.37 6.49
C PHE A 17 -21.36 -5.66 6.01
N THR A 18 -22.20 -5.56 4.99
CA THR A 18 -23.20 -6.59 4.68
C THR A 18 -23.03 -7.19 3.30
N GLU A 19 -22.30 -6.53 2.40
CA GLU A 19 -22.06 -7.03 1.05
C GLU A 19 -20.62 -7.50 0.94
N LEU A 20 -20.43 -8.80 0.71
CA LEU A 20 -19.14 -9.43 0.48
C LEU A 20 -18.67 -9.11 -0.95
N LEU A 21 -17.43 -8.65 -1.09
CA LEU A 21 -16.82 -8.27 -2.35
C LEU A 21 -15.78 -9.28 -2.81
N ASP A 22 -14.88 -9.68 -1.91
CA ASP A 22 -13.80 -10.63 -2.23
C ASP A 22 -13.32 -11.36 -0.98
N VAL A 23 -12.62 -12.48 -1.17
CA VAL A 23 -12.10 -13.34 -0.11
C VAL A 23 -10.69 -13.80 -0.45
N ALA A 24 -9.77 -13.66 0.52
CA ALA A 24 -8.43 -14.20 0.46
C ALA A 24 -8.20 -15.19 1.60
N GLU A 25 -7.61 -16.33 1.27
CA GLU A 25 -7.26 -17.39 2.22
C GLU A 25 -5.78 -17.36 2.54
N LEU A 26 -5.41 -17.46 3.81
CA LEU A 26 -4.03 -17.51 4.28
C LEU A 26 -3.82 -18.72 5.19
N GLU A 27 -2.91 -19.61 4.80
CA GLU A 27 -2.51 -20.75 5.65
C GLU A 27 -1.27 -20.41 6.48
N ILE A 28 -1.35 -20.58 7.80
CA ILE A 28 -0.25 -20.37 8.75
C ILE A 28 -0.15 -21.59 9.65
N SER A 29 0.94 -22.35 9.53
CA SER A 29 1.23 -23.52 10.39
C SER A 29 0.06 -24.53 10.46
N GLY A 30 -0.61 -24.77 9.33
CA GLY A 30 -1.77 -25.66 9.23
C GLY A 30 -3.11 -25.07 9.69
N ASN A 31 -3.14 -23.79 10.11
CA ASN A 31 -4.38 -23.08 10.37
C ASN A 31 -4.75 -22.19 9.18
N THR A 32 -5.97 -22.34 8.69
CA THR A 32 -6.51 -21.49 7.63
C THR A 32 -7.21 -20.27 8.23
N ILE A 33 -6.78 -19.08 7.78
CA ILE A 33 -7.35 -17.78 8.11
C ILE A 33 -8.00 -17.20 6.86
N ILE A 34 -9.22 -16.71 7.00
CA ILE A 34 -10.02 -16.15 5.90
C ILE A 34 -10.12 -14.65 6.10
N PHE A 35 -9.57 -13.88 5.17
CA PHE A 35 -9.76 -12.43 5.08
C PHE A 35 -10.87 -12.16 4.07
N ALA A 36 -11.91 -11.46 4.49
CA ALA A 36 -13.03 -11.14 3.62
C ALA A 36 -13.24 -9.63 3.55
N LEU A 37 -13.28 -9.12 2.32
CA LEU A 37 -13.52 -7.72 1.99
C LEU A 37 -15.03 -7.50 1.84
N PHE A 38 -15.56 -6.57 2.60
CA PHE A 38 -16.96 -6.17 2.56
C PHE A 38 -17.13 -4.69 2.23
N LYS A 39 -18.35 -4.31 1.84
CA LYS A 39 -18.82 -2.93 1.89
C LYS A 39 -20.13 -2.80 2.67
N ASN A 40 -20.40 -1.57 3.11
CA ASN A 40 -21.68 -1.18 3.67
C ASN A 40 -22.48 -0.31 2.70
N VAL A 41 -23.67 0.12 3.12
CA VAL A 41 -24.59 0.97 2.34
C VAL A 41 -24.02 2.34 1.94
N TYR A 42 -22.97 2.81 2.63
CA TYR A 42 -22.28 4.07 2.34
C TYR A 42 -21.03 3.87 1.46
N ASN A 43 -20.86 2.68 0.87
CA ASN A 43 -19.65 2.29 0.12
C ASN A 43 -18.35 2.32 0.93
N ILE A 44 -18.40 2.38 2.27
CA ILE A 44 -17.21 2.21 3.11
C ILE A 44 -16.80 0.74 3.03
N ARG A 45 -15.50 0.50 2.84
CA ARG A 45 -14.93 -0.85 2.79
C ARG A 45 -14.46 -1.30 4.17
N ALA A 46 -14.53 -2.59 4.42
CA ALA A 46 -13.90 -3.20 5.58
C ALA A 46 -13.35 -4.58 5.27
N VAL A 47 -12.23 -4.93 5.88
CA VAL A 47 -11.72 -6.31 5.89
C VAL A 47 -11.97 -6.92 7.27
N CYS A 48 -12.66 -8.06 7.29
CA CYS A 48 -12.86 -8.88 8.49
C CYS A 48 -12.06 -10.18 8.36
N VAL A 49 -11.53 -10.66 9.48
CA VAL A 49 -10.67 -11.84 9.56
C VAL A 49 -11.38 -12.94 10.33
N TYR A 50 -11.43 -14.14 9.79
CA TYR A 50 -12.11 -15.30 10.36
C TYR A 50 -11.17 -16.49 10.44
N LYS A 51 -11.38 -17.37 11.42
CA LYS A 51 -10.68 -18.65 11.50
C LYS A 51 -11.53 -19.75 10.87
N MET A 52 -10.91 -20.57 10.03
CA MET A 52 -11.60 -21.72 9.45
C MET A 52 -12.11 -22.69 10.53
N SER A 53 -11.36 -22.84 11.62
CA SER A 53 -11.78 -23.66 12.77
C SER A 53 -13.10 -23.19 13.40
N GLU A 54 -13.38 -21.89 13.39
CA GLU A 54 -14.64 -21.35 13.91
C GLU A 54 -15.79 -21.55 12.92
N ILE A 55 -15.52 -21.45 11.62
CA ILE A 55 -16.46 -21.78 10.56
C ILE A 55 -16.86 -23.26 10.66
N GLU A 56 -15.89 -24.16 10.77
CA GLU A 56 -16.09 -25.59 10.96
C GLU A 56 -16.86 -25.91 12.24
N ARG A 57 -16.52 -25.27 13.37
CA ARG A 57 -17.26 -25.43 14.64
C ARG A 57 -18.74 -25.12 14.45
N ILE A 58 -19.06 -24.02 13.77
CA ILE A 58 -20.45 -23.62 13.52
C ILE A 58 -21.15 -24.67 12.69
N PHE A 59 -20.60 -25.09 11.55
CA PHE A 59 -21.25 -26.11 10.71
C PHE A 59 -21.37 -27.49 11.37
N ASN A 60 -20.46 -27.84 12.29
CA ASN A 60 -20.48 -29.14 12.95
C ASN A 60 -21.41 -29.20 14.17
N SER A 61 -21.62 -28.08 14.86
CA SER A 61 -22.24 -28.09 16.21
C SER A 61 -23.35 -27.06 16.44
N ALA A 62 -23.46 -26.02 15.62
CA ALA A 62 -24.48 -25.00 15.82
C ALA A 62 -25.88 -25.49 15.43
N LYS A 63 -26.90 -24.85 15.99
CA LYS A 63 -28.30 -25.14 15.67
C LYS A 63 -28.68 -24.55 14.31
N PHE A 64 -29.67 -25.15 13.67
CA PHE A 64 -30.35 -24.56 12.52
C PHE A 64 -31.43 -23.58 12.99
N LYS A 65 -31.71 -22.53 12.22
CA LYS A 65 -32.77 -21.55 12.55
C LYS A 65 -34.16 -22.16 12.64
N ASP A 66 -34.44 -23.12 11.76
CA ASP A 66 -35.71 -23.84 11.70
C ASP A 66 -35.43 -25.33 11.97
N PRO A 67 -35.23 -25.72 13.25
CA PRO A 67 -34.92 -27.10 13.59
C PRO A 67 -36.12 -28.01 13.28
N LYS A 68 -35.85 -29.21 12.77
CA LYS A 68 -36.84 -30.28 12.67
C LYS A 68 -36.51 -31.36 13.69
N ASP A 69 -37.49 -31.69 14.53
CA ASP A 69 -37.35 -32.54 15.72
C ASP A 69 -36.97 -34.01 15.45
N SER A 70 -36.72 -34.42 14.20
CA SER A 70 -36.63 -35.84 13.82
C SER A 70 -35.64 -36.13 12.69
N ILE A 71 -34.43 -35.58 12.77
CA ILE A 71 -33.34 -35.98 11.86
C ILE A 71 -32.34 -36.85 12.63
N SER A 72 -32.23 -38.12 12.23
CA SER A 72 -31.42 -39.15 12.89
C SER A 72 -29.92 -39.11 12.53
N GLN A 73 -29.55 -38.41 11.45
CA GLN A 73 -28.17 -38.21 11.00
C GLN A 73 -27.86 -36.72 10.97
N ASN A 74 -26.63 -36.31 11.29
CA ASN A 74 -26.25 -34.91 11.29
C ASN A 74 -26.27 -34.33 9.86
N PRO A 75 -27.16 -33.37 9.53
CA PRO A 75 -27.24 -32.83 8.18
C PRO A 75 -25.94 -32.14 7.77
N GLY A 76 -25.42 -32.47 6.59
CA GLY A 76 -24.21 -31.85 6.03
C GLY A 76 -22.90 -32.51 6.43
N GLU A 77 -22.92 -33.53 7.29
CA GLU A 77 -21.74 -34.35 7.59
C GLU A 77 -21.28 -35.13 6.35
N CYS A 78 -19.97 -35.14 6.11
CA CYS A 78 -19.37 -35.88 5.01
C CYS A 78 -19.46 -37.39 5.28
N VAL A 79 -20.07 -38.13 4.35
CA VAL A 79 -20.18 -39.61 4.42
C VAL A 79 -19.46 -40.27 3.25
N SER A 80 -18.96 -41.49 3.45
CA SER A 80 -18.25 -42.24 2.40
C SER A 80 -19.13 -42.58 1.19
N ASN A 81 -20.44 -42.70 1.38
CA ASN A 81 -21.40 -42.94 0.31
C ASN A 81 -22.64 -42.05 0.49
N SER A 82 -22.80 -41.03 -0.34
CA SER A 82 -23.94 -40.10 -0.26
C SER A 82 -25.28 -40.77 -0.62
N GLN A 83 -25.28 -41.91 -1.31
CA GLN A 83 -26.51 -42.64 -1.65
C GLN A 83 -27.15 -43.34 -0.45
N SER A 84 -26.41 -43.53 0.66
CA SER A 84 -26.95 -44.14 1.88
C SER A 84 -27.63 -43.15 2.83
N LEU A 85 -27.71 -41.87 2.46
CA LEU A 85 -28.35 -40.85 3.27
C LEU A 85 -29.88 -41.07 3.33
N HIS A 86 -30.46 -40.93 4.52
CA HIS A 86 -31.91 -41.05 4.68
C HIS A 86 -32.65 -39.95 3.90
N ALA A 87 -33.80 -40.30 3.33
CA ALA A 87 -34.64 -39.36 2.58
C ALA A 87 -35.05 -38.12 3.42
N THR A 88 -35.17 -38.27 4.74
CA THR A 88 -35.45 -37.17 5.67
C THR A 88 -34.32 -36.13 5.70
N VAL A 89 -33.06 -36.58 5.70
CA VAL A 89 -31.87 -35.72 5.63
C VAL A 89 -31.81 -35.03 4.27
N LEU A 90 -32.00 -35.78 3.18
CA LEU A 90 -31.98 -35.21 1.82
C LEU A 90 -33.05 -34.13 1.64
N LYS A 91 -34.28 -34.39 2.10
CA LYS A 91 -35.39 -33.43 2.07
C LYS A 91 -35.12 -32.19 2.94
N PHE A 92 -34.41 -32.33 4.04
CA PHE A 92 -33.98 -31.19 4.84
C PHE A 92 -32.89 -30.38 4.12
N MET A 93 -31.89 -31.04 3.54
CA MET A 93 -30.79 -30.40 2.81
C MET A 93 -31.23 -29.69 1.53
N GLU A 94 -32.31 -30.16 0.90
CA GLU A 94 -32.98 -29.52 -0.23
C GLU A 94 -33.52 -28.12 0.12
N GLN A 95 -33.91 -27.92 1.38
CA GLN A 95 -34.39 -26.63 1.89
C GLN A 95 -33.28 -25.61 2.11
N ARG A 96 -32.01 -25.98 1.87
CA ARG A 96 -30.80 -25.15 2.07
C ARG A 96 -30.77 -24.52 3.47
N PRO A 97 -30.74 -25.35 4.53
CA PRO A 97 -30.88 -24.89 5.90
C PRO A 97 -29.76 -23.91 6.26
N GLU A 98 -30.13 -22.93 7.09
CA GLU A 98 -29.25 -21.89 7.58
C GLU A 98 -28.93 -22.12 9.06
N MET A 99 -27.67 -21.97 9.44
CA MET A 99 -27.24 -21.98 10.83
C MET A 99 -27.82 -20.77 11.57
N GLU A 100 -28.21 -20.96 12.83
CA GLU A 100 -28.73 -19.91 13.71
C GLU A 100 -27.63 -18.94 14.15
N GLU A 101 -26.47 -19.49 14.52
CA GLU A 101 -25.30 -18.74 14.96
C GLU A 101 -24.61 -18.05 13.77
N TRP A 102 -24.21 -16.79 13.97
CA TRP A 102 -23.44 -16.05 12.98
C TRP A 102 -21.95 -16.29 13.22
N ILE A 103 -21.19 -16.45 12.14
CA ILE A 103 -19.74 -16.53 12.19
C ILE A 103 -19.19 -15.13 12.49
N LEU A 104 -18.52 -14.99 13.64
CA LEU A 104 -17.94 -13.73 14.09
C LEU A 104 -16.46 -13.63 13.67
N PRO A 105 -15.95 -12.42 13.40
CA PRO A 105 -14.54 -12.22 13.08
C PRO A 105 -13.69 -12.34 14.35
N GLU A 106 -12.40 -12.64 14.18
CA GLU A 106 -11.42 -12.74 15.26
C GLU A 106 -11.14 -11.38 15.92
N SER A 107 -11.25 -10.30 15.15
CA SER A 107 -10.98 -8.93 15.60
C SER A 107 -11.97 -7.94 15.00
N ASP A 108 -11.92 -6.70 15.47
CA ASP A 108 -12.62 -5.58 14.84
C ASP A 108 -12.24 -5.44 13.35
N PRO A 109 -13.16 -4.96 12.49
CA PRO A 109 -12.91 -4.77 11.08
C PRO A 109 -11.84 -3.70 10.80
N LEU A 110 -10.98 -3.95 9.81
CA LEU A 110 -10.12 -2.94 9.23
C LEU A 110 -10.95 -2.05 8.31
N VAL A 111 -11.28 -0.83 8.75
CA VAL A 111 -12.21 0.06 8.01
C VAL A 111 -11.48 1.04 7.10
N PHE A 112 -11.91 1.13 5.84
CA PHE A 112 -11.35 2.05 4.83
C PHE A 112 -12.45 2.97 4.29
N ARG A 113 -12.40 4.26 4.65
CA ARG A 113 -13.47 5.24 4.36
C ARG A 113 -13.40 5.88 2.98
N HIS A 114 -12.20 6.07 2.46
CA HIS A 114 -11.96 6.83 1.23
C HIS A 114 -11.40 5.98 0.08
N HIS A 115 -11.39 4.65 0.25
CA HIS A 115 -10.83 3.71 -0.71
C HIS A 115 -11.90 2.71 -1.11
N LEU A 116 -12.28 2.74 -2.39
CA LEU A 116 -13.26 1.82 -2.96
C LEU A 116 -12.56 0.55 -3.45
N TYR A 117 -12.12 -0.28 -2.51
CA TYR A 117 -11.47 -1.53 -2.85
C TYR A 117 -12.42 -2.54 -3.50
N SER A 118 -11.86 -3.37 -4.39
CA SER A 118 -12.63 -4.38 -5.15
C SER A 118 -12.06 -5.79 -5.07
N HIS A 119 -10.74 -5.94 -5.07
CA HIS A 119 -10.06 -7.24 -4.93
C HIS A 119 -9.11 -7.23 -3.73
N LEU A 120 -8.86 -8.41 -3.17
CA LEU A 120 -8.03 -8.63 -2.00
C LEU A 120 -7.13 -9.87 -2.20
N GLN A 121 -5.83 -9.69 -1.96
CA GLN A 121 -4.88 -10.78 -1.78
C GLN A 121 -4.13 -10.56 -0.46
N VAL A 122 -3.69 -11.63 0.18
CA VAL A 122 -3.02 -11.56 1.49
C VAL A 122 -1.77 -12.43 1.49
N ASP A 123 -0.70 -11.91 2.08
CA ASP A 123 0.52 -12.63 2.40
C ASP A 123 0.84 -12.52 3.90
N ASN A 124 1.64 -13.45 4.41
CA ASN A 124 2.29 -13.34 5.70
C ASN A 124 3.80 -13.27 5.49
N VAL A 125 4.40 -12.14 5.89
CA VAL A 125 5.84 -11.93 5.76
C VAL A 125 6.38 -11.57 7.13
N ASN A 126 7.29 -12.39 7.66
CA ASN A 126 7.89 -12.20 8.99
C ASN A 126 6.84 -12.03 10.11
N ASN A 127 5.81 -12.88 10.12
CA ASN A 127 4.67 -12.83 11.06
C ASN A 127 3.84 -11.53 10.97
N LYS A 128 3.93 -10.80 9.87
CA LYS A 128 3.09 -9.63 9.58
C LYS A 128 2.18 -9.91 8.40
N ASP A 129 0.90 -9.65 8.57
CA ASP A 129 -0.08 -9.80 7.50
C ASP A 129 -0.07 -8.56 6.60
N VAL A 130 0.15 -8.79 5.31
CA VAL A 130 0.17 -7.74 4.28
C VAL A 130 -0.97 -7.97 3.30
N LEU A 131 -1.84 -6.99 3.18
CA LEU A 131 -2.99 -6.97 2.30
C LEU A 131 -2.63 -6.22 1.02
N LEU A 132 -2.90 -6.83 -0.13
CA LEU A 132 -2.79 -6.21 -1.45
C LEU A 132 -4.21 -5.99 -1.96
N MET A 133 -4.59 -4.73 -2.15
CA MET A 133 -5.98 -4.37 -2.45
C MET A 133 -6.07 -3.42 -3.63
N THR A 134 -6.99 -3.70 -4.54
CA THR A 134 -7.15 -2.94 -5.78
C THR A 134 -8.20 -1.86 -5.64
N LEU A 135 -7.95 -0.68 -6.21
CA LEU A 135 -8.89 0.44 -6.27
C LEU A 135 -9.62 0.44 -7.63
N GLU A 136 -10.78 1.10 -7.67
CA GLU A 136 -11.59 1.24 -8.89
C GLU A 136 -10.83 1.90 -10.06
N ASN A 137 -9.83 2.72 -9.78
CA ASN A 137 -9.01 3.41 -10.79
C ASN A 137 -7.82 2.59 -11.32
N GLY A 138 -7.65 1.35 -10.87
CA GLY A 138 -6.57 0.45 -11.31
C GLY A 138 -5.29 0.54 -10.50
N ARG A 139 -5.27 1.36 -9.44
CA ARG A 139 -4.16 1.40 -8.48
C ARG A 139 -4.28 0.26 -7.48
N ILE A 140 -3.18 -0.07 -6.82
CA ILE A 140 -3.11 -1.16 -5.84
C ILE A 140 -2.44 -0.64 -4.58
N HIS A 141 -3.08 -0.80 -3.44
CA HIS A 141 -2.46 -0.52 -2.14
C HIS A 141 -1.83 -1.77 -1.55
N LYS A 142 -0.58 -1.63 -1.10
CA LYS A 142 0.10 -2.55 -0.20
C LYS A 142 -0.12 -2.06 1.23
N VAL A 143 -0.84 -2.83 2.03
CA VAL A 143 -1.31 -2.41 3.35
C VAL A 143 -0.83 -3.38 4.41
N LEU A 144 -0.16 -2.86 5.43
CA LEU A 144 0.20 -3.59 6.63
C LEU A 144 -0.99 -3.63 7.59
N LYS A 145 -1.38 -4.83 8.04
CA LYS A 145 -2.31 -4.97 9.17
C LYS A 145 -1.56 -4.73 10.48
N GLU A 146 -2.15 -3.89 11.33
CA GLU A 146 -1.65 -3.61 12.67
C GLU A 146 -2.69 -4.01 13.72
N GLU A 147 -2.31 -4.03 15.00
CA GLU A 147 -3.23 -4.40 16.09
C GLU A 147 -4.44 -3.45 16.18
N ASN A 148 -4.20 -2.15 15.98
CA ASN A 148 -5.21 -1.09 16.15
C ASN A 148 -5.63 -0.43 14.83
N GLY A 149 -5.38 -1.08 13.70
CA GLY A 149 -5.72 -0.50 12.40
C GLY A 149 -4.89 -1.06 11.26
N HIS A 150 -4.46 -0.17 10.38
CA HIS A 150 -3.70 -0.52 9.20
C HIS A 150 -2.80 0.65 8.79
N PHE A 151 -1.71 0.32 8.10
CA PHE A 151 -0.79 1.28 7.52
C PHE A 151 -0.64 1.03 6.02
N ILE A 152 -0.91 2.03 5.18
CA ILE A 152 -0.70 1.92 3.73
C ILE A 152 0.77 2.16 3.45
N ILE A 153 1.49 1.10 3.09
CA ILE A 153 2.94 1.12 2.81
C ILE A 153 3.20 1.82 1.47
N ALA A 154 2.51 1.37 0.42
CA ALA A 154 2.77 1.83 -0.94
C ALA A 154 1.52 1.75 -1.83
N GLU A 155 1.51 2.55 -2.89
CA GLU A 155 0.53 2.50 -3.97
C GLU A 155 1.24 2.15 -5.28
N TYR A 156 0.83 1.06 -5.93
CA TYR A 156 1.32 0.66 -7.25
C TYR A 156 0.39 1.17 -8.35
N LEU A 157 0.99 1.65 -9.44
CA LEU A 157 0.32 2.04 -10.67
C LEU A 157 0.71 1.04 -11.77
N PRO A 158 0.07 -0.14 -11.83
CA PRO A 158 0.46 -1.22 -12.76
C PRO A 158 0.25 -0.87 -14.24
N PHE A 159 -0.57 0.14 -14.55
CA PHE A 159 -0.94 0.49 -15.91
C PHE A 159 -0.85 2.00 -16.13
N ASP A 160 -0.36 2.41 -17.31
CA ASP A 160 -0.21 3.82 -17.69
C ASP A 160 -1.51 4.61 -17.66
N LYS A 161 -2.62 3.94 -17.96
CA LYS A 161 -3.97 4.52 -18.00
C LYS A 161 -4.80 3.94 -16.88
N LYS A 162 -5.57 4.81 -16.21
CA LYS A 162 -6.59 4.40 -15.23
C LYS A 162 -7.53 3.39 -15.87
N THR A 163 -7.62 2.20 -15.28
CA THR A 163 -8.39 1.07 -15.80
C THR A 163 -8.87 0.21 -14.65
N HIS A 164 -9.99 -0.47 -14.82
CA HIS A 164 -10.42 -1.45 -13.83
C HIS A 164 -9.50 -2.68 -13.86
N ILE A 165 -9.15 -3.20 -12.68
CA ILE A 165 -8.44 -4.48 -12.54
C ILE A 165 -9.47 -5.61 -12.58
N HIS A 166 -9.28 -6.57 -13.48
CA HIS A 166 -10.19 -7.71 -13.61
C HIS A 166 -9.83 -8.87 -12.71
N SER A 167 -8.53 -9.15 -12.55
CA SER A 167 -8.05 -10.24 -11.71
C SER A 167 -6.70 -9.88 -11.11
N MET A 168 -6.49 -10.35 -9.88
CA MET A 168 -5.28 -10.19 -9.10
C MET A 168 -4.94 -11.54 -8.44
N LEU A 169 -3.73 -12.04 -8.69
CA LEU A 169 -3.23 -13.31 -8.18
C LEU A 169 -1.87 -13.11 -7.52
N LEU A 170 -1.72 -13.62 -6.30
CA LEU A 170 -0.47 -13.54 -5.55
C LEU A 170 0.25 -14.90 -5.55
N ASP A 171 1.48 -14.92 -6.05
CA ASP A 171 2.44 -15.98 -5.78
C ASP A 171 3.22 -15.65 -4.51
N ARG A 172 2.86 -16.32 -3.41
CA ARG A 172 3.48 -16.15 -2.09
C ARG A 172 4.87 -16.76 -2.01
N SER A 173 5.24 -17.70 -2.86
CA SER A 173 6.59 -18.27 -2.86
C SER A 173 7.57 -17.27 -3.45
N GLU A 174 7.25 -16.77 -4.64
CA GLU A 174 8.13 -15.87 -5.37
C GLU A 174 7.99 -14.40 -4.95
N LYS A 175 6.95 -14.09 -4.17
CA LYS A 175 6.55 -12.73 -3.76
C LYS A 175 6.22 -11.86 -4.98
N MET A 176 5.47 -12.45 -5.92
CA MET A 176 5.08 -11.83 -7.19
C MET A 176 3.57 -11.65 -7.26
N LEU A 177 3.12 -10.44 -7.55
CA LEU A 177 1.70 -10.13 -7.77
C LEU A 177 1.43 -10.00 -9.27
N TYR A 178 0.53 -10.82 -9.79
CA TYR A 178 0.07 -10.78 -11.16
C TYR A 178 -1.27 -10.06 -11.23
N VAL A 179 -1.36 -9.04 -12.10
CA VAL A 179 -2.51 -8.15 -12.17
C VAL A 179 -2.92 -7.99 -13.62
N SER A 180 -4.20 -8.15 -13.92
CA SER A 180 -4.72 -8.09 -15.28
C SER A 180 -5.81 -7.04 -15.46
N ASN A 181 -5.82 -6.43 -16.63
CA ASN A 181 -6.95 -5.66 -17.15
C ASN A 181 -7.49 -6.33 -18.43
N SER A 182 -8.35 -5.66 -19.18
CA SER A 182 -8.99 -6.22 -20.40
C SER A 182 -8.03 -6.50 -21.56
N SER A 183 -6.78 -6.02 -21.48
CA SER A 183 -5.83 -6.01 -22.60
C SER A 183 -4.46 -6.60 -22.27
N GLN A 184 -4.04 -6.59 -21.01
CA GLN A 184 -2.69 -6.98 -20.61
C GLN A 184 -2.62 -7.51 -19.18
N VAL A 185 -1.52 -8.21 -18.89
CA VAL A 185 -1.13 -8.69 -17.56
C VAL A 185 0.21 -8.04 -17.21
N VAL A 186 0.30 -7.51 -15.99
CA VAL A 186 1.52 -6.93 -15.43
C VAL A 186 1.90 -7.69 -14.17
N THR A 187 3.20 -7.84 -13.96
CA THR A 187 3.76 -8.52 -12.80
C THR A 187 4.46 -7.49 -11.92
N ILE A 188 4.21 -7.54 -10.62
CA ILE A 188 4.81 -6.66 -9.62
C ILE A 188 5.63 -7.51 -8.67
N ASN A 189 6.93 -7.21 -8.54
CA ASN A 189 7.80 -7.83 -7.55
C ASN A 189 7.65 -7.11 -6.20
N LEU A 190 7.09 -7.79 -5.21
CA LEU A 190 6.82 -7.20 -3.90
C LEU A 190 8.09 -6.98 -3.06
N ARG A 191 9.22 -7.56 -3.48
CA ARG A 191 10.56 -7.40 -2.91
C ARG A 191 11.40 -6.34 -3.62
N ASP A 192 10.88 -5.70 -4.67
CA ASP A 192 11.56 -4.54 -5.24
C ASP A 192 11.44 -3.38 -4.26
N CYS A 193 12.53 -3.08 -3.56
CA CYS A 193 12.61 -2.05 -2.54
C CYS A 193 13.34 -0.79 -3.04
N ASN A 194 13.77 -0.79 -4.31
CA ASN A 194 14.60 0.28 -4.87
C ASN A 194 13.86 1.63 -4.92
N HIS A 195 12.53 1.62 -4.95
CA HIS A 195 11.71 2.83 -4.95
C HIS A 195 11.75 3.60 -3.62
N TYR A 196 12.16 2.97 -2.51
CA TYR A 196 12.41 3.69 -1.26
C TYR A 196 13.71 4.52 -1.31
N GLY A 197 14.55 4.33 -2.34
CA GLY A 197 15.80 5.04 -2.53
C GLY A 197 16.95 4.52 -1.67
N ASP A 198 18.15 5.05 -1.92
CA ASP A 198 19.38 4.67 -1.22
C ASP A 198 19.53 5.32 0.17
N ALA A 199 18.65 6.27 0.50
CA ALA A 199 18.68 6.92 1.80
C ALA A 199 18.22 5.93 2.88
N PHE A 200 19.16 5.51 3.73
CA PHE A 200 18.95 4.60 4.86
C PHE A 200 17.68 4.92 5.67
N ASN A 201 17.41 6.20 5.88
CA ASN A 201 16.24 6.68 6.61
C ASN A 201 14.92 6.35 5.90
N ALA A 202 14.86 6.47 4.56
CA ALA A 202 13.62 6.25 3.81
C ALA A 202 13.20 4.77 3.79
N CYS A 203 14.15 3.85 3.61
CA CYS A 203 13.88 2.41 3.66
C CYS A 203 13.41 1.97 5.06
N GLY A 204 14.08 2.43 6.13
CA GLY A 204 13.72 2.08 7.50
C GLY A 204 12.33 2.60 7.89
N MET A 205 11.94 3.77 7.37
CA MET A 205 10.64 4.39 7.65
C MET A 205 9.48 3.79 6.82
N ALA A 206 9.77 3.05 5.75
CA ALA A 206 8.74 2.49 4.87
C ALA A 206 7.85 1.44 5.57
N ASN A 207 8.31 0.85 6.68
CA ASN A 207 7.61 -0.23 7.40
C ASN A 207 7.20 -1.41 6.50
N ASP A 208 7.95 -1.64 5.41
CA ASP A 208 7.66 -2.69 4.44
C ASP A 208 8.30 -4.04 4.88
N PRO A 209 7.51 -5.07 5.25
CA PRO A 209 8.07 -6.34 5.72
C PRO A 209 8.85 -7.12 4.66
N TYR A 210 8.74 -6.76 3.38
CA TYR A 210 9.46 -7.42 2.28
C TYR A 210 10.89 -6.88 2.11
N CYS A 211 11.22 -5.77 2.78
CA CYS A 211 12.44 -5.03 2.59
C CYS A 211 13.32 -5.07 3.83
N SER A 212 14.62 -5.31 3.62
CA SER A 212 15.65 -5.23 4.66
C SER A 212 16.66 -4.14 4.30
N CYS A 213 16.74 -3.11 5.12
CA CYS A 213 17.67 -2.00 4.91
C CYS A 213 19.05 -2.41 5.47
N LYS A 214 20.02 -2.70 4.60
CA LYS A 214 21.39 -3.03 5.03
C LYS A 214 22.25 -1.76 5.08
N ASN A 215 23.20 -1.74 6.02
CA ASN A 215 24.04 -0.59 6.38
C ASN A 215 25.04 -0.10 5.31
N SER A 216 25.01 -0.61 4.07
CA SER A 216 25.89 -0.13 3.01
C SER A 216 25.25 -0.31 1.64
N SER A 217 24.82 0.81 1.04
CA SER A 217 24.28 0.96 -0.32
C SER A 217 23.09 0.06 -0.69
N GLY A 218 21.88 0.63 -0.58
CA GLY A 218 20.66 0.13 -1.21
C GLY A 218 19.76 -0.72 -0.32
N ALA A 219 18.44 -0.60 -0.53
CA ALA A 219 17.46 -1.49 0.06
C ALA A 219 17.60 -2.89 -0.57
N SER A 220 17.82 -3.93 0.23
CA SER A 220 17.98 -5.29 -0.28
C SER A 220 16.74 -6.14 0.03
N ALA A 221 16.29 -6.88 -0.99
CA ALA A 221 15.29 -7.93 -0.83
C ALA A 221 15.79 -8.98 0.18
N GLU A 222 14.95 -9.35 1.14
CA GLU A 222 15.28 -10.39 2.11
C GLU A 222 15.29 -11.77 1.41
N GLY A 223 16.36 -12.55 1.59
CA GLY A 223 16.44 -13.96 1.14
C GLY A 223 17.19 -14.26 -0.17
N VAL A 224 17.77 -13.30 -0.88
CA VAL A 224 18.57 -13.59 -2.09
C VAL A 224 20.03 -13.87 -1.69
N ARG A 225 20.43 -15.16 -1.76
CA ARG A 225 21.83 -15.52 -1.98
C ARG A 225 22.18 -15.12 -3.41
N SER A 226 23.23 -14.31 -3.55
CA SER A 226 23.75 -13.84 -4.83
C SER A 226 24.15 -15.03 -5.71
N GLU A 227 23.27 -15.41 -6.63
CA GLU A 227 23.52 -16.13 -7.89
C GLU A 227 22.17 -16.69 -8.35
N ASP A 228 21.45 -15.94 -9.18
CA ASP A 228 20.72 -16.54 -10.30
C ASP A 228 20.22 -15.48 -11.29
N HIS A 229 20.29 -15.86 -12.56
CA HIS A 229 20.21 -15.02 -13.75
C HIS A 229 18.93 -14.16 -13.85
N PHE A 230 19.11 -12.84 -13.87
CA PHE A 230 18.06 -11.86 -14.09
C PHE A 230 17.64 -11.85 -15.58
N PHE A 231 16.45 -12.36 -15.88
CA PHE A 231 15.73 -11.97 -17.09
C PHE A 231 14.91 -10.72 -16.77
N SER A 232 15.44 -9.54 -17.12
CA SER A 232 14.64 -8.31 -17.15
C SER A 232 13.59 -8.44 -18.26
N ALA A 233 12.33 -8.68 -17.88
CA ALA A 233 11.21 -8.37 -18.73
C ALA A 233 10.96 -6.86 -18.62
N ASP A 234 11.22 -6.17 -19.72
CA ASP A 234 11.03 -4.74 -19.92
C ASP A 234 9.52 -4.43 -19.88
N ALA A 235 9.03 -4.03 -18.70
CA ALA A 235 7.70 -3.47 -18.51
C ALA A 235 7.87 -2.02 -18.07
N GLY A 236 7.62 -1.10 -18.99
CA GLY A 236 7.80 0.35 -18.84
C GLY A 236 6.87 0.97 -17.81
N GLY A 237 7.14 0.76 -16.53
CA GLY A 237 6.63 1.62 -15.45
C GLY A 237 7.39 2.95 -15.43
N PRO A 238 6.81 4.01 -14.81
CA PRO A 238 7.48 5.30 -14.73
C PRO A 238 8.77 5.14 -13.93
N SER A 239 9.89 5.31 -14.61
CA SER A 239 11.22 5.37 -14.02
C SER A 239 11.25 6.47 -12.96
N ILE A 240 11.21 6.09 -11.68
CA ILE A 240 11.54 7.02 -10.60
C ILE A 240 12.98 7.46 -10.85
N GLN A 241 13.14 8.76 -11.14
CA GLN A 241 14.44 9.37 -11.32
C GLN A 241 15.28 9.06 -10.09
N ARG A 242 16.42 8.39 -10.34
CA ARG A 242 17.43 8.09 -9.33
C ARG A 242 17.70 9.35 -8.51
N LEU A 243 17.76 9.22 -7.19
CA LEU A 243 18.29 10.27 -6.31
C LEU A 243 19.78 10.45 -6.62
N SER A 244 20.09 11.17 -7.70
CA SER A 244 21.41 11.68 -7.95
C SER A 244 21.55 12.96 -7.13
N SER A 245 22.12 12.84 -5.93
CA SER A 245 22.76 13.93 -5.20
C SER A 245 24.06 14.37 -5.92
N SER A 246 23.96 14.63 -7.21
CA SER A 246 25.01 15.33 -7.96
C SER A 246 24.88 16.83 -7.70
N PRO A 247 25.96 17.62 -7.67
CA PRO A 247 25.87 19.07 -7.56
C PRO A 247 25.08 19.58 -8.77
N SER A 248 23.82 19.94 -8.57
CA SER A 248 23.00 20.54 -9.62
C SER A 248 23.68 21.86 -10.00
N SER A 249 24.04 22.02 -11.28
CA SER A 249 24.43 23.30 -11.84
C SER A 249 23.38 24.36 -11.48
N PRO A 250 23.77 25.61 -11.21
CA PRO A 250 22.80 26.66 -10.87
C PRO A 250 21.77 26.83 -11.99
N ASP A 251 20.50 26.90 -11.62
CA ASP A 251 19.41 27.20 -12.54
C ASP A 251 19.43 28.71 -12.83
N LEU A 252 19.77 29.06 -14.07
CA LEU A 252 19.86 30.44 -14.54
C LEU A 252 18.48 30.93 -15.01
N ILE A 253 17.82 31.74 -14.19
CA ILE A 253 16.43 32.16 -14.43
C ILE A 253 16.38 33.62 -14.91
N PRO A 254 15.77 33.93 -16.07
CA PRO A 254 15.64 35.30 -16.55
C PRO A 254 14.91 36.21 -15.56
N ARG A 255 15.36 37.46 -15.43
CA ARG A 255 14.70 38.47 -14.59
C ARG A 255 13.23 38.66 -15.01
N HIS A 256 12.34 38.84 -14.03
CA HIS A 256 10.89 39.03 -14.20
C HIS A 256 10.15 37.85 -14.86
N SER A 257 10.82 36.70 -15.02
CA SER A 257 10.14 35.48 -15.45
C SER A 257 9.46 34.77 -14.28
N LYS A 258 8.41 34.02 -14.60
CA LYS A 258 7.79 33.06 -13.68
C LYS A 258 8.61 31.78 -13.69
N TYR A 259 8.84 31.21 -12.51
CA TYR A 259 9.53 29.94 -12.37
C TYR A 259 8.87 29.09 -11.28
N TYR A 260 8.96 27.77 -11.39
CA TYR A 260 8.46 26.84 -10.40
C TYR A 260 9.55 25.86 -10.01
N LEU A 261 9.68 25.64 -8.71
CA LEU A 261 10.50 24.57 -8.16
C LEU A 261 9.62 23.37 -7.89
N THR A 262 10.09 22.18 -8.27
CA THR A 262 9.37 20.91 -8.12
C THR A 262 10.03 20.05 -7.05
N CYS A 263 9.24 19.56 -6.11
CA CYS A 263 9.67 18.60 -5.11
C CYS A 263 8.83 17.31 -5.21
N PRO A 264 9.44 16.16 -5.54
CA PRO A 264 8.72 14.88 -5.59
C PRO A 264 8.15 14.47 -4.23
N THR A 265 6.86 14.11 -4.18
CA THR A 265 6.22 13.63 -2.93
C THR A 265 6.31 12.11 -2.80
N LEU A 266 7.43 11.64 -2.27
CA LEU A 266 7.71 10.21 -2.09
C LEU A 266 6.86 9.55 -1.00
N SER A 267 6.70 10.19 0.17
CA SER A 267 5.86 9.70 1.28
C SER A 267 4.57 10.52 1.33
N LYS A 268 3.41 9.85 1.28
CA LYS A 268 2.11 10.51 1.47
C LYS A 268 1.76 10.74 2.95
N HIS A 269 2.57 10.19 3.85
CA HIS A 269 2.47 10.41 5.30
C HIS A 269 3.30 11.62 5.76
N ALA A 270 4.23 12.09 4.93
CA ALA A 270 5.09 13.23 5.22
C ALA A 270 4.46 14.58 4.86
N SER A 271 4.83 15.61 5.61
CA SER A 271 4.59 17.02 5.29
C SER A 271 5.78 17.60 4.54
N TYR A 272 5.53 18.47 3.54
CA TYR A 272 6.56 19.04 2.69
C TYR A 272 6.65 20.55 2.84
N THR A 273 7.86 21.07 3.04
CA THR A 273 8.12 22.50 3.21
C THR A 273 9.30 22.96 2.38
N TRP A 274 9.22 24.20 1.88
CA TRP A 274 10.32 24.85 1.18
C TRP A 274 11.07 25.81 2.09
N ILE A 275 12.39 25.63 2.16
CA ILE A 275 13.29 26.39 3.01
C ILE A 275 14.30 27.13 2.13
N ARG A 276 14.48 28.43 2.39
CA ARG A 276 15.51 29.29 1.78
C ARG A 276 16.25 30.00 2.90
N ASP A 277 17.58 29.95 2.88
CA ASP A 277 18.45 30.59 3.87
C ASP A 277 18.04 30.28 5.32
N ASN A 278 17.70 29.01 5.58
CA ASN A 278 17.26 28.51 6.89
C ASN A 278 15.94 29.14 7.40
N LYS A 279 15.14 29.70 6.50
CA LYS A 279 13.79 30.22 6.79
C LYS A 279 12.77 29.53 5.90
N THR A 280 11.64 29.16 6.49
CA THR A 280 10.49 28.63 5.75
C THR A 280 9.95 29.71 4.82
N VAL A 281 9.92 29.42 3.52
CA VAL A 281 9.44 30.35 2.49
C VAL A 281 7.94 30.19 2.29
N SER A 282 7.46 28.94 2.26
CA SER A 282 6.06 28.63 2.04
C SER A 282 5.73 27.20 2.47
N GLU A 283 4.48 27.00 2.92
CA GLU A 283 3.86 25.68 3.00
C GLU A 283 3.43 25.26 1.59
N CYS A 284 3.65 24.00 1.26
CA CYS A 284 3.66 23.60 -0.14
C CYS A 284 2.28 23.61 -0.82
N VAL A 285 2.24 24.07 -2.09
CA VAL A 285 1.09 23.83 -2.97
C VAL A 285 1.20 22.42 -3.53
N SER A 286 0.52 21.48 -2.88
CA SER A 286 0.55 20.06 -3.22
C SER A 286 -0.35 19.74 -4.42
N THR A 287 0.21 19.07 -5.43
CA THR A 287 -0.51 18.31 -6.46
C THR A 287 -0.58 16.83 -6.07
N GLU A 288 -1.25 15.96 -6.85
CA GLU A 288 -1.32 14.51 -6.55
C GLU A 288 0.07 13.87 -6.35
N GLU A 289 1.12 14.38 -7.01
CA GLU A 289 2.45 13.76 -7.02
C GLU A 289 3.62 14.69 -6.67
N GLN A 290 3.41 16.02 -6.70
CA GLN A 290 4.48 16.99 -6.55
C GLN A 290 4.10 18.15 -5.63
N CYS A 291 5.09 18.63 -4.90
CA CYS A 291 5.06 19.81 -4.08
C CYS A 291 5.71 20.97 -4.86
N LEU A 292 4.96 22.03 -5.15
CA LEU A 292 5.40 23.16 -5.98
C LEU A 292 5.63 24.43 -5.17
N LEU A 293 6.70 25.16 -5.51
CA LEU A 293 6.91 26.55 -5.10
C LEU A 293 6.92 27.45 -6.33
N LEU A 294 5.99 28.41 -6.36
CA LEU A 294 5.89 29.40 -7.44
C LEU A 294 6.70 30.66 -7.09
N ILE A 295 7.56 31.06 -8.02
CA ILE A 295 8.21 32.37 -8.03
C ILE A 295 7.51 33.20 -9.12
N GLU A 296 6.72 34.18 -8.72
CA GLU A 296 5.87 34.96 -9.64
C GLU A 296 6.66 35.89 -10.56
N SER A 297 7.81 36.40 -10.09
CA SER A 297 8.67 37.30 -10.85
C SER A 297 10.09 37.25 -10.29
N MET A 298 10.97 36.52 -10.95
CA MET A 298 12.37 36.36 -10.52
C MET A 298 13.08 37.71 -10.34
N SER A 299 13.73 37.88 -9.19
CA SER A 299 14.55 39.04 -8.85
C SER A 299 15.78 38.62 -8.04
N LYS A 300 16.76 39.52 -7.87
CA LYS A 300 17.90 39.32 -6.96
C LYS A 300 17.54 38.91 -5.54
N LYS A 301 16.32 39.18 -5.06
CA LYS A 301 15.87 38.76 -3.73
C LYS A 301 15.46 37.29 -3.65
N ASP A 302 15.28 36.67 -4.82
CA ASP A 302 14.85 35.30 -5.00
C ASP A 302 16.01 34.38 -5.40
N GLU A 303 17.22 34.93 -5.51
CA GLU A 303 18.44 34.13 -5.59
C GLU A 303 18.70 33.42 -4.27
N GLY A 304 19.20 32.19 -4.34
CA GLY A 304 19.55 31.42 -3.15
C GLY A 304 19.38 29.93 -3.32
N CYS A 305 19.74 29.20 -2.27
CA CYS A 305 19.55 27.76 -2.19
C CYS A 305 18.16 27.48 -1.63
N TYR A 306 17.35 26.80 -2.43
CA TYR A 306 16.03 26.31 -2.05
C TYR A 306 16.12 24.83 -1.74
N VAL A 307 15.73 24.46 -0.52
CA VAL A 307 15.71 23.08 -0.06
C VAL A 307 14.27 22.67 0.15
N CYS A 308 13.86 21.57 -0.47
CA CYS A 308 12.61 20.90 -0.11
C CYS A 308 12.89 19.88 0.98
N GLN A 309 12.22 20.05 2.11
CA GLN A 309 12.32 19.17 3.27
C GLN A 309 11.00 18.44 3.49
N ALA A 310 11.08 17.13 3.64
CA ALA A 310 9.97 16.28 4.06
C ALA A 310 10.11 15.98 5.56
N THR A 311 8.99 15.99 6.27
CA THR A 311 8.92 15.73 7.71
C THR A 311 7.83 14.73 8.04
N GLU A 312 8.19 13.64 8.72
CA GLU A 312 7.31 12.56 9.15
C GLU A 312 7.69 12.11 10.55
N GLN A 313 6.73 12.06 11.48
CA GLN A 313 6.95 11.64 12.88
C GLN A 313 8.19 12.27 13.54
N GLU A 314 8.32 13.61 13.45
CA GLU A 314 9.44 14.41 13.99
C GLU A 314 10.80 14.21 13.31
N GLN A 315 10.92 13.27 12.37
CA GLN A 315 12.11 13.11 11.54
C GLN A 315 11.96 13.94 10.27
N SER A 316 13.06 14.57 9.85
CA SER A 316 13.10 15.35 8.61
C SER A 316 14.24 14.94 7.70
N TRP A 317 14.01 14.98 6.39
CA TRP A 317 15.04 14.74 5.39
C TRP A 317 14.90 15.67 4.18
N THR A 318 16.03 15.95 3.54
CA THR A 318 16.06 16.71 2.30
C THR A 318 15.65 15.83 1.13
N VAL A 319 14.70 16.31 0.32
CA VAL A 319 14.22 15.62 -0.88
C VAL A 319 14.97 16.12 -2.11
N THR A 320 15.06 17.44 -2.26
CA THR A 320 15.78 18.09 -3.36
C THR A 320 16.36 19.42 -2.88
N SER A 321 17.40 19.87 -3.57
CA SER A 321 18.07 21.15 -3.35
C SER A 321 18.35 21.80 -4.69
N ASN A 322 17.95 23.05 -4.86
CA ASN A 322 18.09 23.80 -6.10
C ASN A 322 18.72 25.17 -5.83
N LEU A 323 19.78 25.51 -6.55
CA LEU A 323 20.41 26.83 -6.49
C LEU A 323 19.87 27.72 -7.62
N LEU A 324 19.12 28.75 -7.27
CA LEU A 324 18.59 29.72 -8.22
C LEU A 324 19.49 30.95 -8.34
N VAL A 325 19.80 31.34 -9.58
CA VAL A 325 20.57 32.54 -9.88
C VAL A 325 19.85 33.35 -10.95
N GLU A 326 19.70 34.65 -10.75
CA GLU A 326 19.10 35.52 -11.76
C GLU A 326 20.04 35.64 -12.95
N ASN A 327 19.55 35.33 -14.15
CA ASN A 327 20.27 35.57 -15.39
C ASN A 327 20.18 37.05 -15.76
N GLY A 328 20.94 37.88 -15.04
CA GLY A 328 21.23 39.24 -15.41
C GLY A 328 22.52 39.26 -16.23
N ALA A 329 22.46 39.70 -17.48
CA ALA A 329 23.65 40.04 -18.25
C ALA A 329 24.38 41.23 -17.59
N SER A 330 25.17 40.95 -16.55
CA SER A 330 26.06 41.92 -15.90
C SER A 330 27.05 41.19 -14.98
N HIS A 331 28.28 41.04 -15.49
CA HIS A 331 29.56 40.80 -14.82
C HIS A 331 29.60 39.87 -13.59
N LEU A 332 30.29 38.73 -13.77
CA LEU A 332 30.83 37.85 -12.73
C LEU A 332 31.31 38.64 -11.50
N ARG A 333 30.56 38.50 -10.40
CA ARG A 333 31.10 38.58 -9.04
C ARG A 333 30.59 37.37 -8.29
N VAL A 334 31.45 36.36 -8.17
CA VAL A 334 31.19 35.21 -7.30
C VAL A 334 31.14 35.72 -5.87
N ALA A 335 29.95 35.75 -5.28
CA ALA A 335 29.72 36.11 -3.90
C ALA A 335 30.03 34.91 -2.98
N PRO A 336 30.41 35.14 -1.71
CA PRO A 336 30.84 34.08 -0.78
C PRO A 336 29.75 33.05 -0.42
N ALA A 337 28.47 33.30 -0.79
CA ALA A 337 27.37 32.35 -0.63
C ALA A 337 27.49 31.09 -1.52
N VAL A 338 28.32 31.13 -2.56
CA VAL A 338 28.57 29.98 -3.45
C VAL A 338 29.42 28.89 -2.75
N MET A 339 30.23 29.27 -1.75
CA MET A 339 31.14 28.34 -1.07
C MET A 339 30.47 27.50 0.02
N THR A 340 29.41 28.01 0.66
CA THR A 340 28.70 27.28 1.71
C THR A 340 27.81 26.17 1.15
N CYS A 341 27.28 26.34 -0.05
CA CYS A 341 26.48 25.33 -0.73
C CYS A 341 27.34 24.14 -1.22
N LEU A 342 28.52 24.42 -1.77
CA LEU A 342 29.52 23.38 -2.11
C LEU A 342 29.98 22.60 -0.86
N LEU A 343 30.14 23.25 0.28
CA LEU A 343 30.53 22.57 1.53
C LEU A 343 29.40 21.71 2.13
N LEU A 344 28.14 22.13 2.05
CA LEU A 344 26.99 21.32 2.46
C LEU A 344 26.75 20.10 1.54
N LEU A 345 27.06 20.24 0.25
CA LEU A 345 27.07 19.13 -0.71
C LEU A 345 28.20 18.12 -0.41
N ILE A 346 29.35 18.59 0.08
CA ILE A 346 30.51 17.73 0.40
C ILE A 346 30.37 17.06 1.78
N SER A 347 29.75 17.72 2.77
CA SER A 347 29.58 17.16 4.12
C SER A 347 28.53 16.04 4.23
N MET A 348 27.76 15.80 3.16
CA MET A 348 26.73 14.75 3.10
C MET A 348 27.16 13.53 2.27
N ILE A 349 28.40 13.51 1.77
CA ILE A 349 29.00 12.36 1.05
C ILE A 349 29.82 11.47 2.00
N VAL A 350 30.06 11.93 3.23
CA VAL A 350 30.73 11.17 4.28
C VAL A 350 29.82 11.19 5.50
N PHE A 351 28.88 10.25 5.59
CA PHE A 351 28.48 9.50 6.80
C PHE A 351 27.36 8.52 6.47
#